data_AF-A0A2H5WE74-F1
#
_entry.id   AF-A0A2H5WE74-F1
#
_cell.length_a   1.000
_cell.length_b   1.000
_cell.length_c   1.000
_cell.angle_alpha   90.00
_cell.angle_beta   90.00
_cell.angle_gamma   90.00
#
_symmetry.space_group_name_H-M   'P 1'
#
loop_
_entity.id
_entity.type
_entity.pdbx_description
1 polymer ?
#
loop_
_entity_poly.entity_id
_entity_poly.type
_entity_poly.pdbx_seq_one_letter_code
_entity_poly.pdbx_strand_id
1 'polypeptide(L)'
;MRSVVAPGSRMFPSLLTASRRAAAALAAGALAGFLVGGVGGRLGMLVLRLTSSPALHGAKTDDGFTIGVVSGETTFLLGVTTVLGALGGLAYLIARSWLPERLRPWGWGLLGALVGGSAIVRPDGIDFTLLDPLPLALAMFVAIPAAGAAVTSLLAERFLRPTSWFLRSSAALPLLLLPTLFVLTLGLRSGGPLGLPALLALLALASFLLSTGVGRTIARLWRSAPVAWLGRAALLSAAISAGVSLVRDAAAIL
;
A
#
# COMPACT_ATOMS: atom_id res chain seq x y z
N MET A 1 -20.82 47.53 7.77
CA MET A 1 -20.78 46.88 6.44
C MET A 1 -20.13 45.50 6.55
N ARG A 2 -20.90 44.41 6.41
CA ARG A 2 -20.34 43.04 6.32
C ARG A 2 -20.04 42.77 4.85
N SER A 3 -18.76 42.69 4.48
CA SER A 3 -18.36 42.33 3.12
C SER A 3 -18.87 40.91 2.80
N VAL A 4 -19.71 40.82 1.76
CA VAL A 4 -20.19 39.56 1.21
C VAL A 4 -19.02 38.92 0.48
N VAL A 5 -18.26 38.07 1.18
CA VAL A 5 -17.18 37.29 0.58
C VAL A 5 -17.79 36.31 -0.42
N ALA A 6 -17.45 36.45 -1.70
CA ALA A 6 -17.94 35.59 -2.77
C ALA A 6 -17.67 34.10 -2.44
N PRO A 7 -18.68 33.21 -2.58
CA PRO A 7 -18.60 31.82 -2.13
C PRO A 7 -17.48 30.99 -2.78
N GLY A 8 -16.97 31.40 -3.96
CA GLY A 8 -15.88 30.72 -4.67
C GLY A 8 -14.49 30.85 -4.03
N SER A 9 -14.22 31.89 -3.24
CA SER A 9 -12.86 32.18 -2.71
C SER A 9 -12.35 31.17 -1.67
N ARG A 10 -13.26 30.42 -1.01
CA ARG A 10 -12.90 29.47 0.06
C ARG A 10 -12.68 28.03 -0.41
N MET A 11 -13.01 27.72 -1.66
CA MET A 11 -12.97 26.36 -2.21
C MET A 11 -11.56 25.95 -2.69
N PHE A 12 -10.80 26.89 -3.26
CA PHE A 12 -9.43 26.64 -3.73
C PHE A 12 -8.44 26.23 -2.63
N PRO A 13 -8.41 26.87 -1.44
CA PRO A 13 -7.50 26.47 -0.36
C PRO A 13 -7.76 25.07 0.20
N SER A 14 -9.03 24.64 0.24
CA SER A 14 -9.41 23.30 0.72
C SER A 14 -8.98 22.20 -0.27
N LEU A 15 -9.17 22.43 -1.56
CA LEU A 15 -8.73 21.50 -2.61
C LEU A 15 -7.22 21.29 -2.57
N LEU A 16 -6.46 22.38 -2.54
CA LEU A 16 -5.00 22.32 -2.50
C LEU A 16 -4.48 21.56 -1.27
N THR A 17 -5.10 21.78 -0.11
CA THR A 17 -4.74 21.07 1.12
C THR A 17 -5.05 19.57 1.02
N ALA A 18 -6.19 19.20 0.45
CA ALA A 18 -6.57 17.82 0.24
C ALA A 18 -5.62 17.12 -0.75
N SER A 19 -5.32 17.77 -1.89
CA SER A 19 -4.35 17.27 -2.88
C SER A 19 -2.97 17.04 -2.27
N ARG A 20 -2.48 17.97 -1.44
CA ARG A 20 -1.19 17.84 -0.75
C ARG A 20 -1.16 16.67 0.24
N ARG A 21 -2.26 16.42 0.96
CA ARG A 21 -2.38 15.27 1.86
C ARG A 21 -2.42 13.95 1.10
N ALA A 22 -3.17 13.90 0.00
CA ALA A 22 -3.16 12.75 -0.89
C ALA A 22 -1.77 12.51 -1.47
N ALA A 23 -1.04 13.57 -1.86
CA ALA A 23 0.33 13.50 -2.34
C ALA A 23 1.29 12.94 -1.30
N ALA A 24 1.20 13.42 -0.06
CA ALA A 24 1.99 12.92 1.06
C ALA A 24 1.73 11.42 1.29
N ALA A 25 0.47 11.00 1.28
CA ALA A 25 0.09 9.60 1.49
C ALA A 25 0.54 8.70 0.33
N LEU A 26 0.36 9.14 -0.92
CA LEU A 26 0.84 8.45 -2.12
C LEU A 26 2.35 8.27 -2.09
N ALA A 27 3.10 9.34 -1.79
CA ALA A 27 4.56 9.28 -1.72
C ALA A 27 5.04 8.36 -0.59
N ALA A 28 4.42 8.42 0.58
CA ALA A 28 4.73 7.53 1.70
C ALA A 28 4.52 6.06 1.32
N GLY A 29 3.37 5.75 0.73
CA GLY A 29 3.04 4.41 0.26
C GLY A 29 3.96 3.93 -0.86
N ALA A 30 4.21 4.77 -1.86
CA ALA A 30 5.09 4.45 -2.98
C ALA A 30 6.53 4.15 -2.51
N LEU A 31 7.07 4.97 -1.62
CA LEU A 31 8.40 4.74 -1.04
C LEU A 31 8.44 3.45 -0.22
N ALA A 32 7.44 3.19 0.61
CA ALA A 32 7.36 1.96 1.39
C ALA A 32 7.20 0.72 0.50
N GLY A 33 6.36 0.80 -0.54
CA GLY A 33 6.17 -0.26 -1.53
C GLY A 33 7.46 -0.55 -2.30
N PHE A 34 8.14 0.48 -2.80
CA PHE A 34 9.42 0.34 -3.50
C PHE A 34 10.49 -0.29 -2.61
N LEU A 35 10.70 0.26 -1.40
CA LEU A 35 11.78 -0.15 -0.52
C LEU A 35 11.50 -1.49 0.17
N VAL A 36 10.31 -1.66 0.74
CA VAL A 36 9.99 -2.86 1.53
C VAL A 36 9.40 -3.96 0.66
N GLY A 37 8.41 -3.64 -0.18
CA GLY A 37 7.82 -4.62 -1.08
C GLY A 37 8.79 -5.03 -2.18
N GLY A 38 9.37 -4.06 -2.87
CA GLY A 38 10.23 -4.29 -4.03
C GLY A 38 11.64 -4.77 -3.64
N VAL A 39 12.43 -3.90 -3.00
CA VAL A 39 13.80 -4.25 -2.57
C VAL A 39 13.76 -5.32 -1.49
N GLY A 40 12.91 -5.17 -0.47
CA GLY A 40 12.74 -6.18 0.59
C GLY A 40 12.23 -7.53 0.06
N GLY A 41 11.32 -7.55 -0.91
CA GLY A 41 10.90 -8.77 -1.61
C GLY A 41 12.07 -9.49 -2.27
N ARG A 42 12.92 -8.76 -3.01
CA ARG A 42 14.12 -9.33 -3.63
C ARG A 42 15.13 -9.85 -2.61
N LEU A 43 15.33 -9.13 -1.51
CA LEU A 43 16.19 -9.59 -0.42
C LEU A 43 15.61 -10.84 0.25
N GLY A 44 14.30 -10.91 0.46
CA GLY A 44 13.63 -12.10 0.98
C GLY A 44 13.86 -13.32 0.08
N MET A 45 13.70 -13.17 -1.23
CA MET A 45 13.98 -14.25 -2.18
C MET A 45 15.45 -14.66 -2.21
N LEU A 46 16.38 -13.71 -2.02
CA LEU A 46 17.80 -14.03 -1.87
C LEU A 46 18.06 -14.84 -0.59
N VAL A 47 17.45 -14.47 0.54
CA VAL A 47 17.57 -15.20 1.80
C VAL A 47 17.02 -16.62 1.66
N LEU A 48 15.85 -16.79 1.03
CA LEU A 48 15.27 -18.11 0.77
C LEU A 48 16.20 -18.93 -0.14
N ARG A 49 16.74 -18.34 -1.21
CA ARG A 49 17.74 -19.03 -2.05
C ARG A 49 18.96 -19.53 -1.27
N LEU A 50 19.49 -18.71 -0.36
CA LEU A 50 20.69 -19.04 0.41
C LEU A 50 20.42 -20.09 1.50
N THR A 51 19.17 -20.27 1.89
CA THR A 51 18.75 -21.23 2.94
C THR A 51 18.17 -22.52 2.35
N SER A 52 17.73 -22.51 1.10
CA SER A 52 17.25 -23.68 0.37
C SER A 52 18.38 -24.53 -0.25
N SER A 53 18.05 -25.78 -0.57
CA SER A 53 18.95 -26.72 -1.24
C SER A 53 19.52 -26.15 -2.56
N PRO A 54 20.83 -26.34 -2.87
CA PRO A 54 21.44 -25.88 -4.11
C PRO A 54 20.78 -26.37 -5.40
N ALA A 55 20.04 -27.49 -5.33
CA ALA A 55 19.30 -28.05 -6.46
C ALA A 55 18.17 -27.13 -6.99
N LEU A 56 17.75 -26.13 -6.21
CA LEU A 56 16.69 -25.19 -6.56
C LEU A 56 17.23 -23.86 -7.13
N HIS A 57 18.55 -23.71 -7.24
CA HIS A 57 19.15 -22.49 -7.76
C HIS A 57 18.90 -22.36 -9.27
N GLY A 58 18.17 -21.32 -9.67
CA GLY A 58 17.80 -21.08 -11.07
C GLY A 58 16.38 -21.52 -11.44
N ALA A 59 15.61 -22.07 -10.49
CA ALA A 59 14.18 -22.32 -10.70
C ALA A 59 13.39 -21.01 -10.90
N LYS A 60 12.31 -21.09 -11.67
CA LYS A 60 11.32 -20.02 -11.80
C LYS A 60 10.28 -20.14 -10.68
N THR A 61 9.94 -18.99 -10.11
CA THR A 61 8.86 -18.79 -9.14
C THR A 61 7.51 -18.67 -9.87
N ASP A 62 6.41 -18.75 -9.12
CA ASP A 62 5.04 -18.55 -9.66
C ASP A 62 4.87 -17.21 -10.36
N ASP A 63 5.56 -16.19 -9.85
CA ASP A 63 5.54 -14.84 -10.42
C ASP A 63 6.43 -14.69 -11.67
N GLY A 64 6.97 -15.81 -12.18
CA GLY A 64 7.83 -15.86 -13.36
C GLY A 64 9.27 -15.43 -13.11
N PHE A 65 9.63 -15.07 -11.87
CA PHE A 65 10.99 -14.62 -11.54
C PHE A 65 11.94 -15.80 -11.43
N THR A 66 13.13 -15.65 -12.01
CA THR A 66 14.23 -16.57 -11.75
C THR A 66 14.89 -16.24 -10.41
N ILE A 67 14.99 -17.23 -9.51
CA ILE A 67 15.47 -17.02 -8.14
C ILE A 67 16.93 -16.51 -8.13
N GLY A 68 17.11 -15.25 -7.69
CA GLY A 68 18.40 -14.60 -7.53
C GLY A 68 19.04 -14.03 -8.80
N VAL A 69 18.26 -13.80 -9.86
CA VAL A 69 18.70 -13.03 -11.04
C VAL A 69 18.03 -11.66 -11.05
N VAL A 70 18.84 -10.60 -11.17
CA VAL A 70 18.34 -9.23 -11.41
C VAL A 70 18.11 -9.08 -12.91
N SER A 71 16.90 -9.43 -13.37
CA SER A 71 16.44 -9.28 -14.75
C SER A 71 15.53 -8.04 -14.89
N GLY A 72 15.02 -7.78 -16.10
CA GLY A 72 13.96 -6.78 -16.34
C GLY A 72 12.69 -7.02 -15.49
N GLU A 73 12.52 -8.24 -14.98
CA GLU A 73 11.45 -8.60 -14.04
C GLU A 73 11.66 -7.95 -12.65
N THR A 74 12.88 -7.53 -12.30
CA THR A 74 13.15 -6.74 -11.10
C THR A 74 12.50 -5.37 -11.21
N THR A 75 12.62 -4.73 -12.36
CA THR A 75 11.97 -3.45 -12.63
C THR A 75 10.45 -3.57 -12.59
N PHE A 76 9.91 -4.70 -13.07
CA PHE A 76 8.48 -5.00 -12.96
C PHE A 76 8.04 -5.14 -11.50
N LEU A 77 8.74 -5.95 -10.69
CA LEU A 77 8.43 -6.15 -9.27
C LEU A 77 8.52 -4.84 -8.47
N LEU A 78 9.65 -4.12 -8.61
CA LEU A 78 9.84 -2.80 -7.99
C LEU A 78 8.68 -1.88 -8.39
N GLY A 79 8.26 -1.98 -9.65
CA GLY A 79 7.19 -1.17 -10.14
C GLY A 79 5.83 -1.50 -9.55
N VAL A 80 5.40 -2.75 -9.63
CA VAL A 80 4.12 -3.23 -9.08
C VAL A 80 4.03 -2.93 -7.59
N THR A 81 5.09 -3.23 -6.83
CA THR A 81 5.14 -2.98 -5.38
C THR A 81 5.08 -1.48 -5.04
N THR A 82 5.68 -0.61 -5.86
CA THR A 82 5.52 0.85 -5.72
C THR A 82 4.07 1.28 -5.90
N VAL A 83 3.37 0.72 -6.89
CA VAL A 83 1.96 1.04 -7.18
C VAL A 83 1.03 0.55 -6.08
N LEU A 84 1.19 -0.71 -5.67
CA LEU A 84 0.44 -1.29 -4.57
C LEU A 84 0.72 -0.54 -3.27
N GLY A 85 1.97 -0.15 -3.03
CA GLY A 85 2.35 0.72 -1.92
C GLY A 85 1.63 2.06 -1.98
N ALA A 86 1.63 2.73 -3.14
CA ALA A 86 0.95 4.02 -3.33
C ALA A 86 -0.57 3.93 -3.03
N LEU A 87 -1.23 2.88 -3.53
CA LEU A 87 -2.62 2.54 -3.19
C LEU A 87 -2.79 2.31 -1.68
N GLY A 88 -1.88 1.54 -1.07
CA GLY A 88 -1.84 1.30 0.37
C GLY A 88 -1.68 2.59 1.18
N GLY A 89 -0.91 3.56 0.70
CA GLY A 89 -0.74 4.88 1.32
C GLY A 89 -2.03 5.70 1.30
N LEU A 90 -2.75 5.71 0.18
CA LEU A 90 -4.06 6.37 0.10
C LEU A 90 -5.11 5.65 0.97
N ALA A 91 -5.14 4.32 0.95
CA ALA A 91 -6.02 3.52 1.79
C ALA A 91 -5.73 3.79 3.27
N TYR A 92 -4.45 3.91 3.64
CA TYR A 92 -4.03 4.31 4.97
C TYR A 92 -4.57 5.69 5.33
N LEU A 93 -4.46 6.69 4.45
CA LEU A 93 -4.96 8.05 4.73
C LEU A 93 -6.45 8.07 5.07
N ILE A 94 -7.25 7.21 4.43
CA ILE A 94 -8.68 7.03 4.68
C ILE A 94 -8.89 6.34 6.04
N ALA A 95 -8.23 5.19 6.25
CA ALA A 95 -8.34 4.37 7.45
C ALA A 95 -7.74 5.01 8.71
N ARG A 96 -6.81 5.95 8.54
CA ARG A 96 -6.05 6.64 9.61
C ARG A 96 -6.95 7.22 10.70
N SER A 97 -8.11 7.73 10.31
CA SER A 97 -9.09 8.34 11.23
C SER A 97 -9.81 7.32 12.12
N TRP A 98 -9.82 6.05 11.73
CA TRP A 98 -10.48 4.96 12.45
C TRP A 98 -9.52 4.25 13.41
N LEU A 99 -8.22 4.32 13.13
CA LEU A 99 -7.17 3.72 13.96
C LEU A 99 -6.78 4.61 15.15
N PRO A 100 -6.56 4.03 16.36
CA PRO A 100 -6.00 4.76 17.50
C PRO A 100 -4.61 5.30 17.18
N GLU A 101 -4.35 6.57 17.51
CA GLU A 101 -3.13 7.28 17.08
C GLU A 101 -1.83 6.58 17.50
N ARG A 102 -1.77 6.05 18.72
CA ARG A 102 -0.59 5.32 19.25
C ARG A 102 -0.36 3.97 18.58
N LEU A 103 -1.40 3.39 17.98
CA LEU A 103 -1.38 2.04 17.40
C LEU A 103 -1.40 2.07 15.87
N ARG A 104 -1.34 3.23 15.21
CA ARG A 104 -1.46 3.29 13.74
C ARG A 104 -0.40 2.43 13.01
N PRO A 105 0.90 2.50 13.34
CA PRO A 105 1.90 1.68 12.64
C PRO A 105 1.69 0.18 12.87
N TRP A 106 1.37 -0.20 14.11
CA TRP A 106 1.18 -1.59 14.51
C TRP A 106 -0.11 -2.18 13.95
N GLY A 107 -1.22 -1.45 14.05
CA GLY A 107 -2.53 -1.87 13.54
C GLY A 107 -2.56 -1.93 12.03
N TRP A 108 -1.95 -0.95 11.35
CA TRP A 108 -1.85 -0.99 9.88
C TRP A 108 -0.85 -2.06 9.42
N GLY A 109 0.26 -2.25 10.15
CA GLY A 109 1.20 -3.35 9.93
C GLY A 109 0.53 -4.72 10.06
N LEU A 110 -0.23 -4.96 11.12
CA LEU A 110 -0.99 -6.19 11.32
C LEU A 110 -2.00 -6.41 10.20
N LEU A 111 -2.76 -5.37 9.81
CA LEU A 111 -3.68 -5.48 8.69
C LEU A 111 -2.95 -5.82 7.38
N GLY A 112 -1.81 -5.20 7.13
CA GLY A 112 -0.94 -5.52 6.00
C GLY A 112 -0.43 -6.96 6.02
N ALA A 113 -0.04 -7.46 7.19
CA ALA A 113 0.37 -8.84 7.41
C ALA A 113 -0.74 -9.84 7.04
N LEU A 114 -1.95 -9.59 7.54
CA LEU A 114 -3.10 -10.48 7.35
C LEU A 114 -3.59 -10.42 5.90
N VAL A 115 -3.88 -9.22 5.39
CA VAL A 115 -4.41 -9.04 4.03
C VAL A 115 -3.37 -9.40 2.99
N GLY A 116 -2.14 -8.86 3.10
CA GLY A 116 -1.05 -9.16 2.17
C GLY A 116 -0.61 -10.62 2.25
N GLY A 117 -0.46 -11.16 3.46
CA GLY A 117 -0.15 -12.58 3.67
C GLY A 117 -1.19 -13.48 3.03
N SER A 118 -2.49 -13.26 3.31
CA SER A 118 -3.58 -14.07 2.73
C SER A 118 -3.70 -13.97 1.21
N ALA A 119 -3.21 -12.89 0.60
CA ALA A 119 -3.24 -12.72 -0.84
C ALA A 119 -2.11 -13.50 -1.55
N ILE A 120 -0.97 -13.66 -0.87
CA ILE A 120 0.28 -14.22 -1.40
C ILE A 120 0.44 -15.70 -1.00
N VAL A 121 0.20 -16.04 0.26
CA VAL A 121 0.33 -17.41 0.77
C VAL A 121 -0.84 -18.23 0.28
N ARG A 122 -0.57 -19.18 -0.62
CA ARG A 122 -1.59 -20.09 -1.17
C ARG A 122 -1.05 -21.51 -1.25
N PRO A 123 -1.87 -22.52 -0.93
CA PRO A 123 -1.43 -23.91 -0.87
C PRO A 123 -1.07 -24.48 -2.25
N ASP A 124 -1.61 -23.90 -3.32
CA ASP A 124 -1.35 -24.28 -4.71
C ASP A 124 -0.15 -23.53 -5.34
N GLY A 125 0.53 -22.67 -4.59
CA GLY A 125 1.71 -21.95 -5.08
C GLY A 125 2.95 -22.85 -5.18
N ILE A 126 3.60 -22.85 -6.33
CA ILE A 126 4.93 -23.44 -6.55
C ILE A 126 5.93 -22.92 -5.50
N ASP A 127 5.82 -21.65 -5.10
CA ASP A 127 6.71 -21.04 -4.10
C ASP A 127 6.65 -21.74 -2.72
N PHE A 128 5.54 -22.41 -2.38
CA PHE A 128 5.39 -23.12 -1.09
C PHE A 128 5.59 -24.63 -1.19
N THR A 129 5.71 -25.17 -2.40
CA THR A 129 6.00 -26.59 -2.62
C THR A 129 7.50 -26.87 -2.78
N LEU A 130 8.27 -25.85 -3.19
CA LEU A 130 9.70 -26.00 -3.49
C LEU A 130 10.64 -25.34 -2.48
N LEU A 131 10.20 -24.31 -1.74
CA LEU A 131 11.09 -23.56 -0.84
C LEU A 131 11.29 -24.25 0.51
N ASP A 132 12.54 -24.34 0.93
CA ASP A 132 12.98 -24.92 2.22
C ASP A 132 13.91 -23.92 2.94
N PRO A 133 13.73 -23.59 4.23
CA PRO A 133 12.68 -24.05 5.14
C PRO A 133 11.34 -23.35 4.95
N LEU A 134 10.29 -24.15 4.82
CA LEU A 134 8.92 -23.68 4.60
C LEU A 134 8.41 -22.67 5.66
N PRO A 135 8.67 -22.84 6.97
CA PRO A 135 8.28 -21.85 7.97
C PRO A 135 8.93 -20.47 7.75
N LEU A 136 10.16 -20.44 7.22
CA LEU A 136 10.85 -19.18 6.92
C LEU A 136 10.21 -18.48 5.72
N ALA A 137 9.84 -19.22 4.67
CA ALA A 137 9.13 -18.66 3.52
C ALA A 137 7.80 -18.05 3.95
N LEU A 138 6.98 -18.80 4.69
CA LEU A 138 5.71 -18.30 5.26
C LEU A 138 5.93 -17.03 6.11
N ALA A 139 6.93 -17.04 6.99
CA ALA A 139 7.24 -15.90 7.83
C ALA A 139 7.64 -14.66 7.00
N MET A 140 8.48 -14.82 5.95
CA MET A 140 8.90 -13.72 5.08
C MET A 140 7.72 -13.13 4.29
N PHE A 141 6.87 -13.98 3.71
CA PHE A 141 5.70 -13.55 2.93
C PHE A 141 4.62 -12.85 3.77
N VAL A 142 4.58 -13.09 5.08
CA VAL A 142 3.73 -12.34 6.01
C VAL A 142 4.45 -11.08 6.52
N ALA A 143 5.75 -11.17 6.83
CA ALA A 143 6.53 -10.07 7.41
C ALA A 143 6.74 -8.91 6.44
N ILE A 144 6.96 -9.18 5.14
CA ILE A 144 7.22 -8.13 4.15
C ILE A 144 6.00 -7.20 3.97
N PRO A 145 4.76 -7.71 3.73
CA PRO A 145 3.57 -6.87 3.73
C PRO A 145 3.34 -6.14 5.06
N ALA A 146 3.60 -6.81 6.20
CA ALA A 146 3.48 -6.21 7.52
C ALA A 146 4.40 -4.99 7.69
N ALA A 147 5.68 -5.17 7.35
CA ALA A 147 6.68 -4.12 7.40
C ALA A 147 6.37 -3.00 6.40
N GLY A 148 5.95 -3.35 5.18
CA GLY A 148 5.58 -2.37 4.15
C GLY A 148 4.42 -1.49 4.59
N ALA A 149 3.39 -2.07 5.19
CA ALA A 149 2.27 -1.33 5.77
C ALA A 149 2.73 -0.48 6.97
N ALA A 150 3.47 -1.04 7.93
CA ALA A 150 3.96 -0.28 9.08
C ALA A 150 4.82 0.93 8.66
N VAL A 151 5.75 0.75 7.71
CA VAL A 151 6.57 1.83 7.14
C VAL A 151 5.72 2.85 6.41
N THR A 152 4.71 2.42 5.65
CA THR A 152 3.74 3.33 5.02
C THR A 152 3.07 4.24 6.05
N SER A 153 2.58 3.66 7.15
CA SER A 153 1.97 4.43 8.24
C SER A 153 2.94 5.43 8.86
N LEU A 154 4.17 4.99 9.18
CA LEU A 154 5.20 5.86 9.78
C LEU A 154 5.57 7.04 8.86
N LEU A 155 5.82 6.77 7.58
CA LEU A 155 6.14 7.79 6.59
C LEU A 155 4.95 8.74 6.38
N ALA A 156 3.73 8.21 6.26
CA ALA A 156 2.53 9.02 6.09
C ALA A 156 2.32 9.95 7.29
N GLU A 157 2.43 9.46 8.53
CA GLU A 157 2.33 10.31 9.72
C GLU A 157 3.39 11.41 9.71
N ARG A 158 4.62 11.12 9.29
CA ARG A 158 5.70 12.12 9.16
C ARG A 158 5.39 13.15 8.08
N PHE A 159 4.93 12.72 6.91
CA PHE A 159 4.65 13.60 5.77
C PHE A 159 3.38 14.43 5.95
N LEU A 160 2.43 13.96 6.77
CA LEU A 160 1.18 14.67 7.09
C LEU A 160 1.32 15.68 8.24
N ARG A 161 2.51 15.80 8.87
CA ARG A 161 2.74 16.83 9.89
C ARG A 161 2.60 18.24 9.29
N PRO A 162 2.01 19.21 10.00
CA PRO A 162 1.86 20.59 9.49
C PRO A 162 3.18 21.25 9.09
N THR A 163 4.30 20.85 9.71
CA THR A 163 5.65 21.34 9.44
C THR A 163 6.34 20.63 8.29
N SER A 164 5.73 19.61 7.69
CA SER A 164 6.36 18.85 6.60
C SER A 164 6.52 19.72 5.34
N TRP A 165 7.50 19.36 4.51
CA TRP A 165 7.67 20.01 3.21
C TRP A 165 6.50 19.71 2.26
N PHE A 166 5.90 18.50 2.35
CA PHE A 166 4.75 18.09 1.54
C PHE A 166 3.52 18.99 1.72
N LEU A 167 3.25 19.45 2.94
CA LEU A 167 2.09 20.31 3.20
C LEU A 167 2.37 21.80 2.94
N ARG A 168 3.64 22.22 2.96
CA ARG A 168 4.05 23.62 2.74
C ARG A 168 4.29 23.96 1.27
N SER A 169 4.91 23.05 0.52
CA SER A 169 5.35 23.30 -0.86
C SER A 169 4.31 22.88 -1.90
N SER A 170 4.10 23.70 -2.93
CA SER A 170 3.36 23.30 -4.15
C SER A 170 4.18 22.33 -5.01
N ALA A 171 5.51 22.30 -4.86
CA ALA A 171 6.39 21.37 -5.59
C ALA A 171 6.23 19.90 -5.17
N ALA A 172 5.43 19.62 -4.14
CA ALA A 172 5.05 18.26 -3.78
C ALA A 172 3.92 17.70 -4.68
N LEU A 173 3.21 18.54 -5.43
CA LEU A 173 2.13 18.09 -6.33
C LEU A 173 2.63 17.24 -7.52
N PRO A 174 3.75 17.56 -8.18
CA PRO A 174 4.36 16.68 -9.19
C PRO A 174 4.64 15.26 -8.69
N LEU A 175 4.87 15.05 -7.38
CA LEU A 175 5.02 13.70 -6.83
C LEU A 175 3.75 12.85 -6.90
N LEU A 176 2.56 13.44 -7.07
CA LEU A 176 1.33 12.69 -7.41
C LEU A 176 1.42 12.05 -8.79
N LEU A 177 2.11 12.73 -9.71
CA LEU A 177 2.21 12.31 -11.09
C LEU A 177 3.24 11.19 -11.24
N LEU A 178 4.26 11.12 -10.39
CA LEU A 178 5.33 10.11 -10.51
C LEU A 178 4.81 8.67 -10.45
N PRO A 179 4.07 8.22 -9.40
CA PRO A 179 3.50 6.88 -9.38
C PRO A 179 2.54 6.68 -10.54
N THR A 180 1.72 7.68 -10.87
CA THR A 180 0.69 7.58 -11.92
C THR A 180 1.31 7.42 -13.32
N LEU A 181 2.32 8.21 -13.66
CA LEU A 181 3.09 8.11 -14.90
C LEU A 181 3.86 6.80 -14.97
N PHE A 182 4.36 6.33 -13.83
CA PHE A 182 5.07 5.08 -13.75
C PHE A 182 4.12 3.87 -13.93
N VAL A 183 2.91 3.90 -13.36
CA VAL A 183 1.82 2.93 -13.65
C VAL A 183 1.47 2.95 -15.12
N LEU A 184 1.31 4.15 -15.70
CA LEU A 184 0.92 4.32 -17.09
C LEU A 184 1.98 3.71 -18.03
N THR A 185 3.25 4.02 -17.78
CA THR A 185 4.36 3.53 -18.62
C THR A 185 4.55 2.02 -18.48
N LEU A 186 4.48 1.46 -17.26
CA LEU A 186 4.57 0.00 -17.07
C LEU A 186 3.33 -0.75 -17.57
N GLY A 187 2.13 -0.25 -17.31
CA GLY A 187 0.87 -0.86 -17.73
C GLY A 187 0.76 -0.92 -19.25
N LEU A 188 1.11 0.17 -19.94
CA LEU A 188 1.14 0.20 -21.41
C LEU A 188 2.20 -0.74 -22.00
N ARG A 189 3.35 -0.88 -21.34
CA ARG A 189 4.47 -1.67 -21.86
C ARG A 189 4.35 -3.17 -21.57
N SER A 190 3.75 -3.54 -20.45
CA SER A 190 3.62 -4.94 -20.03
C SER A 190 2.41 -5.65 -20.63
N GLY A 191 1.45 -4.91 -21.21
CA GLY A 191 0.17 -5.48 -21.68
C GLY A 191 -0.62 -6.20 -20.58
N GLY A 192 -0.22 -6.02 -19.32
CA GLY A 192 -0.71 -6.81 -18.19
C GLY A 192 -2.12 -6.37 -17.77
N PRO A 193 -2.99 -7.31 -17.38
CA PRO A 193 -4.37 -7.02 -16.99
C PRO A 193 -4.48 -6.13 -15.74
N LEU A 194 -3.39 -5.94 -14.99
CA LEU A 194 -3.36 -5.20 -13.72
C LEU A 194 -3.16 -3.68 -13.89
N GLY A 195 -2.63 -3.20 -15.02
CA GLY A 195 -2.26 -1.80 -15.18
C GLY A 195 -3.46 -0.84 -15.16
N LEU A 196 -4.50 -1.16 -15.94
CA LEU A 196 -5.71 -0.34 -16.03
C LEU A 196 -6.55 -0.36 -14.73
N PRO A 197 -6.84 -1.52 -14.11
CA PRO A 197 -7.55 -1.57 -12.83
C PRO A 197 -6.82 -0.81 -11.71
N ALA A 198 -5.50 -0.93 -11.62
CA ALA A 198 -4.71 -0.21 -10.62
C ALA A 198 -4.78 1.32 -10.82
N LEU A 199 -4.71 1.78 -12.08
CA LEU A 199 -4.88 3.19 -12.41
C LEU A 199 -6.27 3.69 -12.04
N LEU A 200 -7.32 2.95 -12.39
CA LEU A 200 -8.70 3.30 -12.04
C LEU A 200 -8.90 3.35 -10.53
N ALA A 201 -8.33 2.40 -9.79
CA ALA A 201 -8.36 2.40 -8.32
C ALA A 201 -7.65 3.63 -7.74
N LEU A 202 -6.46 3.98 -8.25
CA LEU A 202 -5.74 5.18 -7.85
C LEU A 202 -6.56 6.45 -8.09
N LEU A 203 -7.15 6.59 -9.28
CA LEU A 203 -7.96 7.74 -9.66
C LEU A 203 -9.24 7.84 -8.82
N ALA A 204 -9.93 6.72 -8.59
CA ALA A 204 -11.12 6.68 -7.75
C ALA A 204 -10.80 7.09 -6.30
N LEU A 205 -9.70 6.57 -5.75
CA LEU A 205 -9.29 6.83 -4.38
C LEU A 205 -8.81 8.28 -4.19
N ALA A 206 -8.05 8.81 -5.15
CA ALA A 206 -7.67 10.22 -5.18
C ALA A 206 -8.90 11.12 -5.30
N SER A 207 -9.84 10.79 -6.18
CA SER A 207 -11.09 11.56 -6.37
C SER A 207 -11.94 11.57 -5.09
N PHE A 208 -12.05 10.43 -4.41
CA PHE A 208 -12.73 10.31 -3.12
C PHE A 208 -12.04 11.17 -2.03
N LEU A 209 -10.71 11.17 -1.98
CA LEU A 209 -9.98 12.01 -1.02
C LEU A 209 -10.11 13.50 -1.32
N LEU A 210 -10.18 13.88 -2.58
CA LEU A 210 -10.46 15.25 -2.98
C LEU A 210 -11.89 15.65 -2.58
N SER A 211 -12.89 14.79 -2.81
CA SER A 211 -14.28 15.09 -2.46
C SER A 211 -14.48 15.23 -0.93
N THR A 212 -13.83 14.39 -0.13
CA THR A 212 -13.83 14.51 1.35
C THR A 212 -13.14 15.79 1.83
N GLY A 213 -12.14 16.29 1.09
CA GLY A 213 -11.46 17.56 1.39
C GLY A 213 -12.21 18.82 0.98
N VAL A 214 -13.04 18.73 -0.07
CA VAL A 214 -13.86 19.84 -0.60
C VAL A 214 -15.09 20.09 0.26
N GLY A 215 -15.76 19.04 0.71
CA GLY A 215 -16.99 19.14 1.47
C GLY A 215 -16.75 19.23 2.98
N ARG A 216 -16.95 20.39 3.62
CA ARG A 216 -16.98 20.50 5.09
C ARG A 216 -17.96 19.51 5.73
N THR A 217 -19.08 19.25 5.05
CA THR A 217 -20.10 18.28 5.49
C THR A 217 -19.57 16.85 5.45
N ILE A 218 -18.94 16.45 4.34
CA ILE A 218 -18.37 15.11 4.18
C ILE A 218 -17.23 14.89 5.19
N ALA A 219 -16.33 15.87 5.35
CA ALA A 219 -15.26 15.79 6.34
C ALA A 219 -15.78 15.67 7.78
N ARG A 220 -16.87 16.36 8.13
CA ARG A 220 -17.53 16.22 9.45
C ARG A 220 -18.16 14.85 9.60
N LEU A 221 -18.88 14.37 8.58
CA LEU A 221 -19.52 13.06 8.58
C LEU A 221 -18.48 11.95 8.75
N TRP A 222 -17.36 12.05 8.03
CA TRP A 222 -16.25 11.08 8.09
C TRP A 222 -15.61 10.98 9.48
N ARG A 223 -15.63 12.08 10.24
CA ARG A 223 -15.13 12.17 11.62
C ARG A 223 -16.18 11.90 12.68
N SER A 224 -17.42 11.59 12.28
CA SER A 224 -18.49 11.28 13.22
C SER A 224 -18.25 9.94 13.91
N ALA A 225 -18.72 9.80 15.14
CA ALA A 225 -18.58 8.55 15.90
C ALA A 225 -19.19 7.32 15.17
N PRO A 226 -20.37 7.41 14.52
CA PRO A 226 -20.93 6.28 13.77
C PRO A 226 -20.02 5.82 12.61
N VAL A 227 -19.50 6.76 11.81
CA VAL A 227 -18.62 6.42 10.67
C VAL A 227 -17.29 5.84 11.17
N ALA A 228 -16.76 6.35 12.29
CA ALA A 228 -15.55 5.78 12.89
C ALA A 228 -15.78 4.34 13.40
N TRP A 229 -16.93 4.06 14.02
CA TRP A 229 -17.31 2.70 14.44
C TRP A 229 -17.47 1.75 13.25
N LEU A 230 -18.20 2.18 12.21
CA LEU A 230 -18.34 1.40 10.98
C LEU A 230 -17.00 1.12 10.31
N GLY A 231 -16.12 2.13 10.25
CA GLY A 231 -14.76 1.98 9.73
C GLY A 231 -13.93 0.98 10.52
N ARG A 232 -13.99 1.03 11.86
CA ARG A 232 -13.31 0.04 12.72
C ARG A 232 -13.87 -1.37 12.53
N ALA A 233 -15.19 -1.51 12.46
CA ALA A 233 -15.84 -2.79 12.21
C ALA A 233 -15.41 -3.35 10.84
N ALA A 234 -15.39 -2.52 9.79
CA ALA A 234 -14.94 -2.94 8.47
C ALA A 234 -13.47 -3.39 8.46
N LEU A 235 -12.57 -2.64 9.11
CA LEU A 235 -11.16 -3.02 9.26
C LEU A 235 -10.99 -4.33 10.04
N LEU A 236 -11.75 -4.51 11.13
CA LEU A 236 -11.71 -5.72 11.94
C LEU A 236 -12.25 -6.93 11.15
N SER A 237 -13.37 -6.77 10.45
CA SER A 237 -13.91 -7.83 9.58
C SER A 237 -12.92 -8.22 8.49
N ALA A 238 -12.29 -7.24 7.83
CA ALA A 238 -11.25 -7.53 6.83
C ALA A 238 -10.07 -8.28 7.45
N ALA A 239 -9.61 -7.89 8.64
CA ALA A 239 -8.54 -8.56 9.35
C ALA A 239 -8.90 -10.01 9.74
N ILE A 240 -10.11 -10.24 10.27
CA ILE A 240 -10.59 -11.58 10.65
C ILE A 240 -10.70 -12.47 9.42
N SER A 241 -11.38 -12.02 8.36
CA SER A 241 -11.54 -12.81 7.14
C SER A 241 -10.20 -13.16 6.51
N ALA A 242 -9.28 -12.18 6.38
CA ALA A 242 -7.94 -12.42 5.85
C ALA A 242 -7.12 -13.35 6.76
N GLY A 243 -7.23 -13.19 8.08
CA GLY A 243 -6.54 -14.05 9.04
C GLY A 243 -7.02 -15.50 9.01
N VAL A 244 -8.33 -15.72 8.88
CA VAL A 244 -8.90 -17.08 8.73
C VAL A 244 -8.39 -17.74 7.44
N SER A 245 -8.39 -17.01 6.32
CA SER A 245 -7.83 -17.52 5.06
C SER A 245 -6.34 -17.85 5.21
N LEU A 246 -5.54 -16.92 5.75
CA LEU A 246 -4.11 -17.12 5.94
C LEU A 246 -3.78 -18.33 6.83
N VAL A 247 -4.51 -18.50 7.95
CA VAL A 247 -4.30 -19.65 8.85
C VAL A 247 -4.69 -20.96 8.17
N ARG A 248 -5.81 -20.97 7.44
CA ARG A 248 -6.25 -22.15 6.68
C ARG A 248 -5.22 -22.55 5.63
N ASP A 249 -4.73 -21.58 4.87
CA ASP A 249 -3.78 -21.82 3.79
C ASP A 249 -2.41 -22.24 4.35
N ALA A 250 -1.93 -21.59 5.42
CA ALA A 250 -0.71 -21.99 6.11
C ALA A 250 -0.80 -23.40 6.72
N ALA A 251 -1.95 -23.78 7.28
CA ALA A 251 -2.16 -25.13 7.83
C ALA A 251 -2.30 -26.22 6.76
N ALA A 252 -2.66 -25.85 5.52
CA ALA A 252 -2.67 -26.78 4.39
C ALA A 252 -1.28 -26.98 3.77
N ILE A 253 -0.36 -26.04 4.02
CA ILE A 253 1.00 -26.03 3.50
C ILE A 253 1.97 -26.81 4.43
N LEU A 254 1.78 -26.74 5.74
CA LEU A 254 2.58 -27.42 6.77
C LEU A 254 2.15 -28.87 7.00
#